data_AF-A0A9D6U285-F1
#
_entry.id   AF-A0A9D6U285-F1
#
_cell.length_a   1.000
_cell.length_b   1.000
_cell.length_c   1.000
_cell.angle_alpha   90.00
_cell.angle_beta   90.00
_cell.angle_gamma   90.00
#
_symmetry.space_group_name_H-M   'P 1'
#
loop_
_entity.id
_entity.type
_entity.pdbx_description
1 polymer ?
#
loop_
_entity_poly.entity_id
_entity_poly.type
_entity_poly.pdbx_seq_one_letter_code
_entity_poly.pdbx_strand_id
1 'polypeptide(L)'
;RLGQKLVAQLGPQPFKYRFFVIDDPSMNAFAVPGGYIFVTTGMIRMMEREGELAGVLAHEISHVYARHMAKTMEKAKVANVATLVGALAGIFLGGLGGAALSQAVTMGSMAGGASAMLKYSRDFEREADGLGFKWMVKAGYDPRDMMSIFKKMNRQRWFEGGKIPIYLSTHPDVDTRLVDLAHQLSVYEGRLPTSENSPEFQYFSIRVEALMGNPHQLLRRMTQDSLREPQNPVFHYGKALALAKLERGDEALAAFQQALKLAPGNDLIQRDLATYYFQRNRYMDALKLLEDLSRRYPQDEVVLFYLGRIYQERRQFDQALPLFEKVHKLNPAFIEVYYSLGTVYGEKKQFGPAHYYLAFHSLKTKALPVALFHFRKALKNLSPGDVRYSEVKRQIARLEKMRVRVHN
;
A
#
# COMPACT_ATOMS: atom_id res chain seq x y z
N ARG A 1 7.43 0.59 7.97
CA ARG A 1 8.58 0.86 8.86
C ARG A 1 9.55 1.85 8.21
N LEU A 2 10.11 1.52 7.03
CA LEU A 2 10.98 2.42 6.26
C LEU A 2 10.45 3.86 6.13
N GLY A 3 9.23 4.06 5.65
CA GLY A 3 8.64 5.40 5.56
C GLY A 3 8.56 6.16 6.89
N GLN A 4 8.30 5.46 8.00
CA GLN A 4 8.28 6.09 9.33
C GLN A 4 9.68 6.46 9.82
N LYS A 5 10.72 5.69 9.45
CA LYS A 5 12.13 6.01 9.72
C LYS A 5 12.54 7.33 9.05
N LEU A 6 12.04 7.59 7.84
CA LEU A 6 12.22 8.86 7.14
C LEU A 6 11.42 10.00 7.80
N VAL A 7 10.13 9.78 8.09
CA VAL A 7 9.25 10.78 8.74
C VAL A 7 9.80 11.24 10.09
N ALA A 8 10.46 10.36 10.85
CA ALA A 8 11.11 10.72 12.11
C ALA A 8 12.17 11.84 11.98
N GLN A 9 12.69 12.08 10.77
CA GLN A 9 13.72 13.10 10.52
C GLN A 9 13.15 14.52 10.28
N LEU A 10 11.83 14.64 10.11
CA LEU A 10 11.16 15.89 9.73
C LEU A 10 10.82 16.80 10.94
N GLY A 11 10.89 16.28 12.16
CA GLY A 11 10.36 16.95 13.36
C GLY A 11 8.83 16.83 13.49
N PRO A 12 8.20 17.54 14.44
CA PRO A 12 6.75 17.44 14.70
C PRO A 12 5.90 17.70 13.45
N GLN A 13 4.96 16.79 13.16
CA GLN A 13 4.06 16.87 12.00
C GLN A 13 2.61 17.04 12.46
N PRO A 14 1.79 17.85 11.76
CA PRO A 14 0.40 18.12 12.15
C PRO A 14 -0.55 16.93 11.91
N PHE A 15 -0.08 15.88 11.25
CA PHE A 15 -0.85 14.66 10.96
C PHE A 15 0.08 13.44 10.90
N LYS A 16 -0.53 12.25 10.91
CA LYS A 16 0.18 10.98 10.81
C LYS A 16 0.40 10.59 9.35
N TYR A 17 1.64 10.29 9.01
CA TYR A 17 1.98 9.71 7.70
C TYR A 17 1.56 8.24 7.62
N ARG A 18 1.04 7.84 6.45
CA ARG A 18 0.59 6.49 6.14
C ARG A 18 1.08 6.11 4.75
N PHE A 19 1.56 4.89 4.62
CA PHE A 19 2.22 4.38 3.41
C PHE A 19 1.43 3.20 2.89
N PHE A 20 1.15 3.18 1.59
CA PHE A 20 0.36 2.16 0.93
C PHE A 20 1.11 1.62 -0.28
N VAL A 21 1.06 0.30 -0.45
CA VAL A 21 1.47 -0.35 -1.69
C VAL A 21 0.23 -0.62 -2.51
N ILE A 22 0.20 -0.12 -3.74
CA ILE A 22 -0.89 -0.37 -4.69
C ILE A 22 -0.48 -1.52 -5.59
N ASP A 23 -1.34 -2.52 -5.69
CA ASP A 23 -1.23 -3.56 -6.72
C ASP A 23 -1.49 -2.95 -8.11
N ASP A 24 -0.43 -2.47 -8.75
CA ASP A 24 -0.44 -1.85 -10.06
C ASP A 24 0.94 -2.06 -10.71
N PRO A 25 1.01 -2.66 -11.92
CA PRO A 25 2.28 -2.93 -12.58
C PRO A 25 2.95 -1.66 -13.17
N SER A 26 2.26 -0.53 -13.21
CA SER A 26 2.84 0.74 -13.66
C SER A 26 3.90 1.23 -12.68
N MET A 27 4.83 2.05 -13.18
CA MET A 27 5.82 2.71 -12.34
C MET A 27 5.28 4.04 -11.85
N ASN A 28 4.86 4.08 -10.60
CA ASN A 28 4.38 5.31 -9.99
C ASN A 28 4.58 5.34 -8.48
N ALA A 29 4.69 6.55 -7.96
CA ALA A 29 4.56 6.88 -6.56
C ALA A 29 3.93 8.27 -6.50
N PHE A 30 3.14 8.53 -5.48
CA PHE A 30 2.53 9.84 -5.29
C PHE A 30 2.11 10.04 -3.84
N ALA A 31 2.10 11.31 -3.43
CA ALA A 31 1.54 11.74 -2.16
C ALA A 31 0.29 12.62 -2.33
N VAL A 32 -0.56 12.59 -1.32
CA VAL A 32 -1.73 13.48 -1.21
C VAL A 32 -1.76 14.14 0.17
N PRO A 33 -2.49 15.27 0.33
CA PRO A 33 -2.65 15.97 1.59
C PRO A 33 -3.04 15.05 2.76
N GLY A 34 -2.52 15.37 3.95
CA GLY A 34 -2.78 14.60 5.17
C GLY A 34 -1.83 13.42 5.39
N GLY A 35 -0.74 13.32 4.61
CA GLY A 35 0.35 12.37 4.85
C GLY A 35 0.12 10.98 4.26
N TYR A 36 -0.73 10.84 3.25
CA TYR A 36 -0.92 9.56 2.58
C TYR A 36 0.05 9.46 1.39
N ILE A 37 0.85 8.40 1.37
CA ILE A 37 1.86 8.14 0.36
C ILE A 37 1.62 6.77 -0.25
N PHE A 38 1.64 6.71 -1.57
CA PHE A 38 1.35 5.52 -2.35
C PHE A 38 2.54 5.17 -3.23
N VAL A 39 2.87 3.89 -3.30
CA VAL A 39 3.89 3.34 -4.21
C VAL A 39 3.29 2.14 -4.91
N THR A 40 3.47 2.02 -6.22
CA THR A 40 2.95 0.87 -6.98
C THR A 40 3.89 -0.32 -6.89
N THR A 41 3.35 -1.53 -7.05
CA THR A 41 4.17 -2.76 -7.14
C THR A 41 5.13 -2.72 -8.33
N GLY A 42 4.75 -2.09 -9.44
CA GLY A 42 5.64 -1.85 -10.59
C GLY A 42 6.87 -1.03 -10.24
N MET A 43 6.72 0.04 -9.44
CA MET A 43 7.84 0.85 -8.95
C MET A 43 8.79 0.02 -8.07
N ILE A 44 8.24 -0.74 -7.12
CA ILE A 44 9.02 -1.55 -6.18
C ILE A 44 9.84 -2.62 -6.90
N ARG A 45 9.27 -3.28 -7.91
CA ARG A 45 9.92 -4.37 -8.65
C ARG A 45 11.17 -3.94 -9.44
N MET A 46 11.38 -2.64 -9.65
CA MET A 46 12.56 -2.11 -10.33
C MET A 46 13.70 -1.75 -9.35
N MET A 47 13.39 -1.73 -8.06
CA MET A 47 14.35 -1.38 -7.02
C MET A 47 15.17 -2.61 -6.66
N GLU A 48 16.49 -2.46 -6.71
CA GLU A 48 17.43 -3.49 -6.28
C GLU A 48 17.96 -3.17 -4.88
N ARG A 49 17.83 -1.91 -4.45
CA ARG A 49 18.32 -1.44 -3.16
C ARG A 49 17.24 -0.81 -2.31
N GLU A 50 17.32 -1.04 -0.99
CA GLU A 50 16.42 -0.42 -0.02
C GLU A 50 16.49 1.10 -0.09
N GLY A 51 17.69 1.65 -0.30
CA GLY A 51 17.88 3.08 -0.47
C GLY A 51 17.15 3.66 -1.68
N GLU A 52 16.88 2.89 -2.73
CA GLU A 52 16.11 3.35 -3.90
C GLU A 52 14.63 3.57 -3.51
N LEU A 53 14.07 2.63 -2.73
CA LEU A 53 12.75 2.80 -2.13
C LEU A 53 12.74 3.97 -1.13
N ALA A 54 13.79 4.09 -0.31
CA ALA A 54 13.94 5.20 0.61
C ALA A 54 13.99 6.55 -0.13
N GLY A 55 14.65 6.61 -1.30
CA GLY A 55 14.72 7.79 -2.14
C GLY A 55 13.36 8.22 -2.67
N VAL A 56 12.61 7.30 -3.29
CA VAL A 56 11.24 7.60 -3.74
C VAL A 56 10.36 8.06 -2.57
N LEU A 57 10.39 7.34 -1.45
CA LEU A 57 9.61 7.74 -0.27
C LEU A 57 10.04 9.09 0.31
N ALA A 58 11.33 9.40 0.36
CA ALA A 58 11.84 10.66 0.86
C ALA A 58 11.42 11.84 -0.03
N HIS A 59 11.38 11.62 -1.34
CA HIS A 59 10.87 12.57 -2.32
C HIS A 59 9.36 12.83 -2.10
N GLU A 60 8.53 11.78 -2.03
CA GLU A 60 7.08 11.92 -1.76
C GLU A 60 6.78 12.56 -0.39
N ILE A 61 7.54 12.21 0.65
CA ILE A 61 7.44 12.83 1.97
C ILE A 61 7.73 14.34 1.87
N SER A 62 8.70 14.73 1.04
CA SER A 62 9.08 16.12 0.84
C SER A 62 7.99 16.93 0.15
N HIS A 63 7.26 16.36 -0.81
CA HIS A 63 6.07 17.00 -1.39
C HIS A 63 5.00 17.31 -0.34
N VAL A 64 4.78 16.38 0.60
CA VAL A 64 3.83 16.59 1.71
C VAL A 64 4.35 17.65 2.68
N TYR A 65 5.62 17.54 3.07
CA TYR A 65 6.25 18.45 4.04
C TYR A 65 6.26 19.89 3.53
N ALA A 66 6.66 20.11 2.28
CA ALA A 66 6.69 21.41 1.63
C ALA A 66 5.31 21.88 1.15
N ARG A 67 4.25 21.08 1.39
CA ARG A 67 2.85 21.37 1.08
C ARG A 67 2.63 21.68 -0.41
N HIS A 68 3.39 21.05 -1.32
CA HIS A 68 3.35 21.36 -2.75
C HIS A 68 1.95 21.26 -3.34
N MET A 69 1.23 20.16 -3.09
CA MET A 69 -0.14 20.01 -3.59
C MET A 69 -1.10 21.07 -3.02
N ALA A 70 -0.98 21.41 -1.74
CA ALA A 70 -1.82 22.44 -1.12
C ALA A 70 -1.52 23.84 -1.69
N LYS A 71 -0.24 24.19 -1.91
CA LYS A 71 0.19 25.44 -2.56
C LYS A 71 -0.35 25.52 -3.99
N THR A 72 -0.30 24.41 -4.75
CA THR A 72 -0.87 24.33 -6.10
C THR A 72 -2.39 24.55 -6.08
N MET A 73 -3.11 23.90 -5.17
CA MET A 73 -4.56 24.05 -5.03
C MET A 73 -4.96 25.49 -4.69
N GLU A 74 -4.24 26.12 -3.76
CA GLU A 74 -4.46 27.51 -3.36
C GLU A 74 -4.26 28.47 -4.54
N LYS A 75 -3.15 28.33 -5.27
CA LYS A 75 -2.86 29.16 -6.46
C LYS A 75 -3.87 28.95 -7.58
N ALA A 76 -4.30 27.71 -7.79
CA ALA A 76 -5.33 27.39 -8.77
C ALA A 76 -6.74 27.81 -8.30
N LYS A 77 -6.88 28.39 -7.09
CA LYS A 77 -8.16 28.74 -6.45
C LYS A 77 -9.14 27.56 -6.43
N VAL A 78 -8.62 26.33 -6.33
CA VAL A 78 -9.40 25.11 -6.31
C VAL A 78 -9.99 24.96 -4.90
N ALA A 79 -11.20 25.48 -4.71
CA ALA A 79 -11.94 25.40 -3.45
C ALA A 79 -12.45 23.98 -3.12
N ASN A 80 -12.24 22.99 -3.99
CA ASN A 80 -13.02 21.76 -3.99
C ASN A 80 -12.31 20.59 -3.27
N VAL A 81 -12.06 20.72 -1.97
CA VAL A 81 -11.58 19.65 -1.07
C VAL A 81 -12.45 18.38 -1.21
N ALA A 82 -13.73 18.54 -1.53
CA ALA A 82 -14.66 17.44 -1.77
C ALA A 82 -14.23 16.51 -2.92
N THR A 83 -13.58 17.02 -3.97
CA THR A 83 -13.08 16.19 -5.08
C THR A 83 -11.93 15.30 -4.64
N LEU A 84 -10.98 15.84 -3.86
CA LEU A 84 -9.86 15.07 -3.32
C LEU A 84 -10.33 14.02 -2.31
N VAL A 85 -11.24 14.39 -1.39
CA VAL A 85 -11.89 13.46 -0.47
C VAL A 85 -12.65 12.37 -1.25
N GLY A 86 -13.33 12.75 -2.34
CA GLY A 86 -14.00 11.83 -3.25
C GLY A 86 -13.05 10.87 -3.97
N ALA A 87 -11.87 11.33 -4.39
CA ALA A 87 -10.85 10.50 -5.02
C ALA A 87 -10.26 9.48 -4.04
N LEU A 88 -9.89 9.91 -2.83
CA LEU A 88 -9.40 9.02 -1.77
C LEU A 88 -10.46 8.02 -1.33
N ALA A 89 -11.70 8.49 -1.13
CA ALA A 89 -12.82 7.61 -0.88
C ALA A 89 -13.06 6.66 -2.07
N GLY A 90 -12.80 7.08 -3.31
CA GLY A 90 -12.88 6.24 -4.50
C GLY A 90 -11.88 5.07 -4.50
N ILE A 91 -10.62 5.33 -4.14
CA ILE A 91 -9.59 4.29 -3.94
C ILE A 91 -10.07 3.29 -2.87
N PHE A 92 -10.50 3.79 -1.72
CA PHE A 92 -10.82 2.94 -0.58
C PHE A 92 -12.19 2.28 -0.64
N LEU A 93 -13.17 2.84 -1.34
CA LEU A 93 -14.53 2.30 -1.49
C LEU A 93 -14.72 1.49 -2.77
N GLY A 94 -13.66 1.23 -3.55
CA GLY A 94 -13.69 0.44 -4.79
C GLY A 94 -14.54 1.03 -5.91
N GLY A 95 -14.86 2.33 -5.87
CA GLY A 95 -15.64 3.01 -6.89
C GLY A 95 -14.86 3.29 -8.19
N LEU A 96 -15.52 3.95 -9.15
CA LEU A 96 -14.93 4.55 -10.38
C LEU A 96 -13.90 5.68 -10.09
N GLY A 97 -13.30 5.69 -8.90
CA GLY A 97 -12.29 6.63 -8.47
C GLY A 97 -11.03 6.58 -9.31
N GLY A 98 -10.81 5.55 -10.13
CA GLY A 98 -9.69 5.52 -11.09
C GLY A 98 -9.70 6.70 -12.05
N ALA A 99 -10.86 7.20 -12.49
CA ALA A 99 -10.97 8.39 -13.35
C ALA A 99 -10.77 9.71 -12.58
N ALA A 100 -11.19 9.75 -11.31
CA ALA A 100 -10.99 10.93 -10.45
C ALA A 100 -9.58 10.96 -9.85
N LEU A 101 -8.96 9.80 -9.65
CA LEU A 101 -7.56 9.62 -9.26
C LEU A 101 -6.68 9.88 -10.46
N SER A 102 -7.01 9.35 -11.64
CA SER A 102 -6.31 9.72 -12.87
C SER A 102 -6.44 11.21 -13.11
N GLN A 103 -7.61 11.82 -12.93
CA GLN A 103 -7.75 13.28 -12.97
C GLN A 103 -7.03 14.01 -11.85
N ALA A 104 -6.97 13.52 -10.60
CA ALA A 104 -6.27 14.18 -9.51
C ALA A 104 -4.74 14.09 -9.65
N VAL A 105 -4.24 12.93 -10.06
CA VAL A 105 -2.85 12.70 -10.47
C VAL A 105 -2.53 13.54 -11.70
N THR A 106 -3.44 13.59 -12.68
CA THR A 106 -3.29 14.40 -13.92
C THR A 106 -3.36 15.89 -13.62
N MET A 107 -4.21 16.35 -12.70
CA MET A 107 -4.29 17.75 -12.25
C MET A 107 -3.03 18.15 -11.50
N GLY A 108 -2.42 17.23 -10.74
CA GLY A 108 -1.09 17.40 -10.17
C GLY A 108 -0.03 17.64 -11.26
N SER A 109 -0.17 17.00 -12.43
CA SER A 109 0.77 17.13 -13.55
C SER A 109 0.43 18.19 -14.61
N MET A 110 -0.81 18.68 -14.74
CA MET A 110 -1.26 19.44 -15.93
C MET A 110 -2.30 20.55 -15.68
N ALA A 111 -2.44 21.11 -14.47
CA ALA A 111 -3.44 22.18 -14.25
C ALA A 111 -3.10 23.53 -14.96
N GLY A 112 -3.45 23.66 -16.24
CA GLY A 112 -4.21 24.78 -16.81
C GLY A 112 -3.56 26.17 -16.99
N GLY A 113 -2.24 26.33 -16.82
CA GLY A 113 -1.53 27.59 -17.07
C GLY A 113 -0.09 27.32 -17.51
N ALA A 114 0.07 26.86 -18.75
CA ALA A 114 1.19 26.03 -19.22
C ALA A 114 2.57 26.46 -18.68
N SER A 115 3.05 27.68 -18.91
CA SER A 115 4.45 27.99 -18.58
C SER A 115 4.71 28.29 -17.10
N ALA A 116 3.82 29.01 -16.42
CA ALA A 116 4.02 29.37 -15.00
C ALA A 116 3.84 28.15 -14.09
N MET A 117 2.86 27.29 -14.38
CA MET A 117 2.63 26.07 -13.61
C MET A 117 3.69 24.99 -13.89
N LEU A 118 4.20 24.89 -15.13
CA LEU A 118 5.35 24.01 -15.43
C LEU A 118 6.63 24.46 -14.71
N LYS A 119 6.87 25.78 -14.57
CA LYS A 119 7.99 26.29 -13.77
C LYS A 119 7.82 25.97 -12.28
N TYR A 120 6.63 26.17 -11.71
CA TYR A 120 6.34 25.82 -10.32
C TYR A 120 6.49 24.32 -10.05
N SER A 121 6.09 23.47 -10.99
CA SER A 121 6.33 22.03 -10.89
C SER A 121 7.83 21.74 -10.79
N ARG A 122 8.68 22.31 -11.66
CA ARG A 122 10.15 22.11 -11.59
C ARG A 122 10.77 22.63 -10.30
N ASP A 123 10.34 23.80 -9.81
CA ASP A 123 10.83 24.35 -8.54
C ASP A 123 10.43 23.45 -7.36
N PHE A 124 9.22 22.89 -7.37
CA PHE A 124 8.75 21.91 -6.39
C PHE A 124 9.51 20.58 -6.46
N GLU A 125 9.81 20.08 -7.65
CA GLU A 125 10.64 18.88 -7.81
C GLU A 125 12.05 19.09 -7.22
N ARG A 126 12.68 20.25 -7.51
CA ARG A 126 13.99 20.60 -6.95
C ARG A 126 13.95 20.74 -5.42
N GLU A 127 12.94 21.42 -4.89
CA GLU A 127 12.73 21.53 -3.43
C GLU A 127 12.53 20.14 -2.81
N ALA A 128 11.72 19.28 -3.44
CA ALA A 128 11.46 17.93 -2.97
C ALA A 128 12.70 17.03 -3.01
N ASP A 129 13.53 17.13 -4.05
CA ASP A 129 14.79 16.40 -4.18
C ASP A 129 15.81 16.86 -3.13
N GLY A 130 15.98 18.17 -2.94
CA GLY A 130 16.91 18.71 -1.95
C GLY A 130 16.54 18.34 -0.52
N LEU A 131 15.23 18.40 -0.19
CA LEU A 131 14.70 17.93 1.08
C LEU A 131 14.82 16.41 1.21
N GLY A 132 14.48 15.66 0.15
CA GLY A 132 14.56 14.21 0.12
C GLY A 132 15.98 13.71 0.35
N PHE A 133 16.97 14.31 -0.31
CA PHE A 133 18.39 14.10 -0.05
C PHE A 133 18.72 14.28 1.44
N LYS A 134 18.29 15.41 2.03
CA LYS A 134 18.51 15.71 3.45
C LYS A 134 17.87 14.65 4.37
N TRP A 135 16.65 14.20 4.06
CA TRP A 135 15.96 13.18 4.86
C TRP A 135 16.62 11.81 4.74
N MET A 136 17.10 11.44 3.55
CA MET A 136 17.87 10.21 3.34
C MET A 136 19.14 10.20 4.17
N VAL A 137 19.96 11.27 4.07
CA VAL A 137 21.19 11.40 4.87
C VAL A 137 20.90 11.25 6.36
N LYS A 138 19.91 11.98 6.89
CA LYS A 138 19.55 11.92 8.31
C LYS A 138 19.03 10.54 8.74
N ALA A 139 18.34 9.84 7.86
CA ALA A 139 17.85 8.48 8.10
C ALA A 139 18.93 7.40 7.86
N GLY A 140 20.15 7.78 7.47
CA GLY A 140 21.25 6.84 7.22
C GLY A 140 21.17 6.13 5.87
N TYR A 141 20.49 6.70 4.87
CA TYR A 141 20.46 6.19 3.49
C TYR A 141 21.39 7.00 2.58
N ASP A 142 22.04 6.32 1.64
CA ASP A 142 22.89 6.98 0.63
C ASP A 142 22.01 7.72 -0.39
N PRO A 143 22.11 9.06 -0.51
CA PRO A 143 21.34 9.83 -1.49
C PRO A 143 21.64 9.45 -2.95
N ARG A 144 22.77 8.77 -3.21
CA ARG A 144 23.06 8.21 -4.54
C ARG A 144 22.01 7.17 -4.97
N ASP A 145 21.30 6.56 -4.04
CA ASP A 145 20.22 5.62 -4.36
C ASP A 145 18.98 6.33 -4.93
N MET A 146 18.68 7.57 -4.49
CA MET A 146 17.65 8.40 -5.14
C MET A 146 18.06 8.70 -6.59
N MET A 147 19.32 9.07 -6.82
CA MET A 147 19.82 9.30 -8.17
C MET A 147 19.78 8.02 -9.02
N SER A 148 20.05 6.86 -8.41
CA SER A 148 20.01 5.55 -9.07
C SER A 148 18.63 5.23 -9.59
N ILE A 149 17.59 5.38 -8.77
CA ILE A 149 16.22 5.08 -9.20
C ILE A 149 15.73 6.04 -10.29
N PHE A 150 16.10 7.32 -10.21
CA PHE A 150 15.82 8.30 -11.27
C PHE A 150 16.48 7.93 -12.60
N LYS A 151 17.75 7.51 -12.57
CA LYS A 151 18.46 6.99 -13.75
C LYS A 151 17.80 5.73 -14.31
N LYS A 152 17.36 4.80 -13.45
CA LYS A 152 16.65 3.59 -13.89
C LYS A 152 15.36 3.94 -14.62
N MET A 153 14.53 4.82 -14.06
CA MET A 153 13.29 5.28 -14.70
C MET A 153 13.57 6.01 -16.03
N ASN A 154 14.59 6.86 -16.07
CA ASN A 154 14.95 7.58 -17.30
C ASN A 154 15.44 6.63 -18.41
N ARG A 155 16.21 5.58 -18.06
CA ARG A 155 16.61 4.55 -19.04
C ARG A 155 15.41 3.77 -19.58
N GLN A 156 14.43 3.48 -18.74
CA GLN A 156 13.30 2.66 -19.13
C GLN A 156 12.37 3.32 -20.14
N ARG A 157 12.31 4.66 -20.15
CA ARG A 157 11.68 5.45 -21.24
C ARG A 157 12.17 4.98 -22.62
N TRP A 158 13.44 4.58 -22.76
CA TRP A 158 14.03 4.21 -24.05
C TRP A 158 13.69 2.77 -24.43
N PHE A 159 13.56 1.87 -23.45
CA PHE A 159 13.25 0.46 -23.68
C PHE A 159 11.77 0.21 -24.04
N GLU A 160 10.85 1.06 -23.59
CA GLU A 160 9.40 0.94 -23.90
C GLU A 160 8.98 1.68 -25.18
N GLY A 161 9.91 1.90 -26.12
CA GLY A 161 9.62 2.52 -27.41
C GLY A 161 9.18 3.99 -27.31
N GLY A 162 9.72 4.74 -26.34
CA GLY A 162 9.43 6.16 -26.13
C GLY A 162 8.21 6.45 -25.24
N LYS A 163 7.58 5.43 -24.65
CA LYS A 163 6.55 5.64 -23.62
C LYS A 163 7.19 6.20 -22.35
N ILE A 164 6.74 7.37 -21.94
CA ILE A 164 7.20 8.01 -20.71
C ILE A 164 6.51 7.31 -19.52
N PRO A 165 7.25 6.74 -18.56
CA PRO A 165 6.70 6.22 -17.31
C PRO A 165 5.79 7.25 -16.64
N ILE A 166 4.66 6.79 -16.07
CA ILE A 166 3.68 7.67 -15.42
C ILE A 166 4.35 8.54 -14.34
N TYR A 167 5.29 7.96 -13.57
CA TYR A 167 6.08 8.71 -12.61
C TYR A 167 6.77 9.93 -13.23
N LEU A 168 7.35 9.78 -14.41
CA LEU A 168 8.08 10.84 -15.10
C LEU A 168 7.19 11.85 -15.83
N SER A 169 5.90 11.56 -15.96
CA SER A 169 4.88 12.52 -16.39
C SER A 169 4.36 13.35 -15.22
N THR A 170 4.40 12.80 -14.00
CA THR A 170 3.99 13.48 -12.76
C THR A 170 5.14 14.23 -12.10
N HIS A 171 6.38 13.79 -12.33
CA HIS A 171 7.62 14.33 -11.78
C HIS A 171 8.59 14.65 -12.93
N PRO A 172 8.45 15.82 -13.59
CA PRO A 172 9.19 16.13 -14.81
C PRO A 172 10.67 16.52 -14.55
N ASP A 173 11.39 16.77 -15.65
CA ASP A 173 12.73 17.39 -15.69
C ASP A 173 13.83 16.62 -14.94
N VAL A 174 13.77 15.28 -14.99
CA VAL A 174 14.72 14.41 -14.27
C VAL A 174 16.19 14.63 -14.69
N ASP A 175 16.48 14.97 -15.95
CA ASP A 175 17.85 15.20 -16.39
C ASP A 175 18.49 16.40 -15.67
N THR A 176 17.77 17.52 -15.56
CA THR A 176 18.23 18.71 -14.82
C THR A 176 18.35 18.42 -13.33
N ARG A 177 17.36 17.72 -12.76
CA ARG A 177 17.37 17.34 -11.34
C ARG A 177 18.53 16.44 -10.97
N LEU A 178 18.93 15.54 -11.87
CA LEU A 178 20.12 14.70 -11.68
C LEU A 178 21.41 15.53 -11.62
N VAL A 179 21.49 16.64 -12.36
CA VAL A 179 22.61 17.59 -12.27
C VAL A 179 22.57 18.34 -10.94
N ASP A 180 21.40 18.83 -10.52
CA ASP A 180 21.21 19.52 -9.24
C ASP A 180 21.60 18.63 -8.05
N LEU A 181 21.16 17.37 -8.06
CA LEU A 181 21.52 16.36 -7.05
C LEU A 181 23.01 16.01 -7.09
N ALA A 182 23.63 15.94 -8.28
CA ALA A 182 25.08 15.72 -8.40
C ALA A 182 25.87 16.89 -7.83
N HIS A 183 25.42 18.13 -8.07
CA HIS A 183 26.00 19.32 -7.46
C HIS A 183 25.86 19.29 -5.94
N GLN A 184 24.65 19.03 -5.41
CA GLN A 184 24.42 18.89 -3.98
C GLN A 184 25.32 17.83 -3.34
N LEU A 185 25.52 16.69 -4.03
CA LEU A 185 26.44 15.64 -3.60
C LEU A 185 27.91 16.12 -3.59
N SER A 186 28.33 16.92 -4.58
CA SER A 186 29.71 17.40 -4.71
C SER A 186 30.11 18.42 -3.64
N VAL A 187 29.15 19.22 -3.15
CA VAL A 187 29.37 20.24 -2.11
C VAL A 187 28.98 19.75 -0.71
N TYR A 188 28.54 18.49 -0.58
CA TYR A 188 28.19 17.91 0.71
C TYR A 188 29.46 17.53 1.48
N GLU A 189 29.79 18.31 2.52
CA GLU A 189 30.99 18.13 3.34
C GLU A 189 30.87 17.02 4.40
N GLY A 190 29.65 16.51 4.62
CA GLY A 190 29.40 15.45 5.59
C GLY A 190 29.80 14.06 5.08
N ARG A 191 29.93 13.09 6.00
CA ARG A 191 30.09 11.69 5.62
C ARG A 191 28.77 11.14 5.07
N LEU A 192 28.79 10.59 3.86
CA LEU A 192 27.63 9.92 3.29
C LEU A 192 27.39 8.58 4.00
N PRO A 193 26.15 8.24 4.34
CA PRO A 193 25.82 6.90 4.81
C PRO A 193 26.08 5.89 3.69
N THR A 194 26.52 4.70 4.04
CA THR A 194 26.48 3.52 3.16
C THR A 194 25.31 2.67 3.60
N SER A 195 24.25 2.63 2.79
CA SER A 195 23.11 1.74 3.05
C SER A 195 23.37 0.41 2.35
N GLU A 196 23.55 -0.65 3.13
CA GLU A 196 23.33 -2.00 2.62
C GLU A 196 21.83 -2.30 2.65
N ASN A 197 21.41 -3.27 1.83
CA ASN A 197 20.04 -3.77 1.89
C ASN A 197 19.82 -4.49 3.21
N SER A 198 18.86 -4.01 4.01
CA SER A 198 18.42 -4.79 5.16
C SER A 198 17.91 -6.16 4.71
N PRO A 199 18.09 -7.20 5.54
CA PRO A 199 17.43 -8.48 5.31
C PRO A 199 15.93 -8.30 5.05
N GLU A 200 15.27 -7.42 5.81
CA GLU A 200 13.85 -7.09 5.66
C GLU A 200 13.47 -6.63 4.26
N PHE A 201 14.32 -5.80 3.62
CA PHE A 201 14.08 -5.36 2.25
C PHE A 201 14.15 -6.52 1.25
N GLN A 202 15.07 -7.46 1.43
CA GLN A 202 15.18 -8.64 0.56
C GLN A 202 13.91 -9.51 0.64
N TYR A 203 13.44 -9.78 1.87
CA TYR A 203 12.18 -10.50 2.09
C TYR A 203 10.98 -9.76 1.47
N PHE A 204 10.91 -8.45 1.68
CA PHE A 204 9.87 -7.61 1.09
C PHE A 204 9.87 -7.66 -0.44
N SER A 205 11.04 -7.51 -1.07
CA SER A 205 11.20 -7.55 -2.53
C SER A 205 10.75 -8.90 -3.11
N ILE A 206 11.19 -10.01 -2.51
CA ILE A 206 10.80 -11.35 -2.94
C ILE A 206 9.31 -11.58 -2.74
N ARG A 207 8.73 -11.09 -1.64
CA ARG A 207 7.29 -11.21 -1.41
C ARG A 207 6.49 -10.46 -2.48
N VAL A 208 6.91 -9.25 -2.85
CA VAL A 208 6.29 -8.49 -3.95
C VAL A 208 6.43 -9.25 -5.27
N GLU A 209 7.61 -9.81 -5.56
CA GLU A 209 7.83 -10.61 -6.76
C GLU A 209 6.99 -11.89 -6.78
N ALA A 210 6.79 -12.56 -5.65
CA ALA A 210 5.95 -13.75 -5.56
C ALA A 210 4.46 -13.44 -5.79
N LEU A 211 4.01 -12.27 -5.31
CA LEU A 211 2.63 -11.83 -5.49
C LEU A 211 2.35 -11.38 -6.92
N MET A 212 3.33 -10.71 -7.57
CA MET A 212 3.13 -9.95 -8.81
C MET A 212 3.85 -10.51 -10.03
N GLY A 213 4.84 -11.37 -9.82
CA GLY A 213 5.69 -11.92 -10.86
C GLY A 213 5.22 -13.28 -11.36
N ASN A 214 6.07 -13.93 -12.15
CA ASN A 214 5.82 -15.28 -12.63
C ASN A 214 6.30 -16.30 -11.58
N PRO A 215 5.40 -17.09 -10.96
CA PRO A 215 5.77 -18.00 -9.88
C PRO A 215 6.70 -19.13 -10.34
N HIS A 216 6.66 -19.56 -11.60
CA HIS A 216 7.60 -20.56 -12.13
C HIS A 216 9.02 -20.01 -12.27
N GLN A 217 9.16 -18.75 -12.72
CA GLN A 217 10.47 -18.09 -12.81
C GLN A 217 11.07 -17.87 -11.43
N LEU A 218 10.26 -17.38 -10.49
CA LEU A 218 10.69 -17.21 -9.10
C LEU A 218 11.10 -18.55 -8.49
N LEU A 219 10.29 -19.60 -8.65
CA LEU A 219 10.61 -20.93 -8.14
C LEU A 219 11.95 -21.45 -8.68
N ARG A 220 12.18 -21.32 -10.00
CA ARG A 220 13.44 -21.75 -10.62
C ARG A 220 14.63 -21.01 -10.02
N ARG A 221 14.57 -19.68 -9.94
CA ARG A 221 15.65 -18.84 -9.41
C ARG A 221 15.93 -19.16 -7.93
N MET A 222 14.89 -19.13 -7.09
CA MET A 222 15.00 -19.43 -5.67
C MET A 222 15.50 -20.85 -5.39
N THR A 223 15.14 -21.82 -6.24
CA THR A 223 15.67 -23.19 -6.12
C THR A 223 17.16 -23.22 -6.41
N GLN A 224 17.62 -22.59 -7.50
CA GLN A 224 19.04 -22.51 -7.84
C GLN A 224 19.85 -21.79 -6.76
N ASP A 225 19.35 -20.64 -6.27
CA ASP A 225 20.02 -19.85 -5.23
C ASP A 225 20.07 -20.61 -3.90
N SER A 226 18.99 -21.33 -3.54
CA SER A 226 18.99 -22.19 -2.34
C SER A 226 19.95 -23.37 -2.41
N LEU A 227 20.38 -23.80 -3.61
CA LEU A 227 21.42 -24.82 -3.76
C LEU A 227 22.82 -24.23 -3.61
N ARG A 228 23.02 -22.98 -4.06
CA ARG A 228 24.30 -22.26 -3.93
C ARG A 228 24.54 -21.76 -2.51
N GLU A 229 23.49 -21.28 -1.85
CA GLU A 229 23.53 -20.75 -0.49
C GLU A 229 22.46 -21.44 0.39
N PRO A 230 22.67 -22.71 0.79
CA PRO A 230 21.65 -23.49 1.50
C PRO A 230 21.23 -22.93 2.85
N GLN A 231 22.08 -22.11 3.48
CA GLN A 231 21.83 -21.50 4.78
C GLN A 231 21.16 -20.13 4.68
N ASN A 232 20.90 -19.63 3.47
CA ASN A 232 20.25 -18.34 3.29
C ASN A 232 18.71 -18.48 3.36
N PRO A 233 18.05 -17.99 4.42
CA PRO A 233 16.61 -18.16 4.63
C PRO A 233 15.74 -17.47 3.55
N VAL A 234 16.28 -16.43 2.90
CA VAL A 234 15.58 -15.61 1.91
C VAL A 234 15.17 -16.46 0.69
N PHE A 235 16.05 -17.35 0.23
CA PHE A 235 15.77 -18.22 -0.92
C PHE A 235 14.75 -19.30 -0.62
N HIS A 236 14.82 -19.91 0.57
CA HIS A 236 13.80 -20.88 1.01
C HIS A 236 12.43 -20.24 1.17
N TYR A 237 12.38 -19.00 1.68
CA TYR A 237 11.14 -18.24 1.77
C TYR A 237 10.56 -17.92 0.39
N GLY A 238 11.37 -17.41 -0.54
CA GLY A 238 10.93 -17.14 -1.91
C GLY A 238 10.44 -18.39 -2.64
N LYS A 239 11.14 -19.53 -2.45
CA LYS A 239 10.73 -20.84 -2.93
C LYS A 239 9.37 -21.24 -2.35
N ALA A 240 9.17 -21.07 -1.04
CA ALA A 240 7.91 -21.39 -0.37
C ALA A 240 6.73 -20.58 -0.91
N LEU A 241 6.90 -19.26 -1.08
CA LEU A 241 5.88 -18.40 -1.67
C LEU A 241 5.53 -18.80 -3.11
N ALA A 242 6.54 -19.10 -3.93
CA ALA A 242 6.33 -19.53 -5.30
C ALA A 242 5.58 -20.88 -5.37
N LEU A 243 5.96 -21.85 -4.54
CA LEU A 243 5.29 -23.14 -4.44
C LEU A 243 3.85 -23.00 -3.93
N ALA A 244 3.62 -22.14 -2.95
CA ALA A 244 2.29 -21.85 -2.44
C ALA A 244 1.38 -21.26 -3.54
N LYS A 245 1.90 -20.34 -4.35
CA LYS A 245 1.19 -19.76 -5.50
C LYS A 245 0.89 -20.78 -6.61
N LEU A 246 1.73 -21.81 -6.74
CA LEU A 246 1.56 -22.94 -7.66
C LEU A 246 0.74 -24.09 -7.05
N GLU A 247 0.16 -23.90 -5.86
CA GLU A 247 -0.65 -24.88 -5.13
C GLU A 247 0.09 -26.20 -4.79
N ARG A 248 1.43 -26.18 -4.79
CA ARG A 248 2.29 -27.33 -4.43
C ARG A 248 2.42 -27.44 -2.91
N GLY A 249 1.37 -27.97 -2.30
CA GLY A 249 1.09 -27.95 -0.86
C GLY A 249 2.25 -28.32 0.06
N ASP A 250 2.65 -29.59 0.00
CA ASP A 250 3.62 -30.18 0.93
C ASP A 250 5.02 -29.57 0.73
N GLU A 251 5.38 -29.28 -0.52
CA GLU A 251 6.65 -28.66 -0.85
C GLU A 251 6.72 -27.20 -0.36
N ALA A 252 5.62 -26.45 -0.49
CA ALA A 252 5.54 -25.08 0.02
C ALA A 252 5.72 -25.06 1.54
N LEU A 253 5.05 -25.99 2.24
CA LEU A 253 5.18 -26.12 3.69
C LEU A 253 6.60 -26.47 4.11
N ALA A 254 7.24 -27.45 3.45
CA ALA A 254 8.62 -27.83 3.74
C ALA A 254 9.58 -26.65 3.54
N ALA A 255 9.41 -25.88 2.45
CA ALA A 255 10.21 -24.70 2.18
C ALA A 255 9.98 -23.59 3.23
N PHE A 256 8.73 -23.34 3.64
CA PHE A 256 8.43 -22.39 4.71
C PHE A 256 9.06 -22.80 6.04
N GLN A 257 8.97 -24.08 6.40
CA GLN A 257 9.56 -24.61 7.63
C GLN A 257 11.08 -24.49 7.61
N GLN A 258 11.72 -24.75 6.47
CA GLN A 258 13.15 -24.56 6.30
C GLN A 258 13.53 -23.08 6.43
N ALA A 259 12.78 -22.17 5.81
CA ALA A 259 13.00 -20.73 5.93
C ALA A 259 12.86 -20.25 7.38
N LEU A 260 11.84 -20.73 8.09
CA LEU A 260 11.61 -20.40 9.50
C LEU A 260 12.68 -21.00 10.43
N LYS A 261 13.17 -22.21 10.13
CA LYS A 261 14.27 -22.83 10.88
C LYS A 261 15.55 -22.00 10.81
N LEU A 262 15.85 -21.48 9.61
CA LEU A 262 17.03 -20.64 9.37
C LEU A 262 16.86 -19.21 9.92
N ALA A 263 15.63 -18.69 9.98
CA ALA A 263 15.31 -17.36 10.50
C ALA A 263 14.11 -17.38 11.46
N PRO A 264 14.25 -17.95 12.66
CA PRO A 264 13.13 -18.18 13.58
C PRO A 264 12.46 -16.89 14.07
N GLY A 265 13.19 -15.77 14.13
CA GLY A 265 12.68 -14.46 14.52
C GLY A 265 12.08 -13.63 13.38
N ASN A 266 11.99 -14.16 12.15
CA ASN A 266 11.49 -13.37 11.02
C ASN A 266 9.95 -13.33 10.98
N ASP A 267 9.41 -12.16 11.29
CA ASP A 267 7.96 -11.94 11.40
C ASP A 267 7.21 -12.04 10.08
N LEU A 268 7.89 -11.78 8.96
CA LEU A 268 7.25 -11.89 7.65
C LEU A 268 7.05 -13.36 7.28
N ILE A 269 8.08 -14.20 7.52
CA ILE A 269 7.97 -15.66 7.32
C ILE A 269 6.89 -16.22 8.24
N GLN A 270 6.90 -15.88 9.53
CA GLN A 270 5.90 -16.37 10.48
C GLN A 270 4.48 -15.97 10.06
N ARG A 271 4.27 -14.72 9.64
CA ARG A 271 2.96 -14.22 9.20
C ARG A 271 2.48 -14.94 7.95
N ASP A 272 3.31 -15.02 6.91
CA ASP A 272 2.90 -15.65 5.65
C ASP A 272 2.71 -17.16 5.81
N LEU A 273 3.53 -17.84 6.64
CA LEU A 273 3.30 -19.24 7.01
C LEU A 273 1.99 -19.41 7.80
N ALA A 274 1.66 -18.51 8.72
CA ALA A 274 0.40 -18.58 9.45
C ALA A 274 -0.82 -18.37 8.53
N THR A 275 -0.73 -17.42 7.60
CA THR A 275 -1.72 -17.23 6.53
C THR A 275 -1.85 -18.48 5.68
N TYR A 276 -0.73 -19.11 5.33
CA TYR A 276 -0.72 -20.35 4.57
C TYR A 276 -1.36 -21.52 5.35
N TYR A 277 -1.05 -21.67 6.64
CA TYR A 277 -1.70 -22.65 7.50
C TYR A 277 -3.21 -22.43 7.57
N PHE A 278 -3.65 -21.18 7.71
CA PHE A 278 -5.08 -20.85 7.68
C PHE A 278 -5.74 -21.31 6.37
N GLN A 279 -5.15 -21.01 5.22
CA GLN A 279 -5.66 -21.41 3.90
C GLN A 279 -5.73 -22.94 3.72
N ARG A 280 -4.89 -23.69 4.45
CA ARG A 280 -4.88 -25.16 4.46
C ARG A 280 -5.71 -25.76 5.60
N ASN A 281 -6.58 -24.98 6.24
CA ASN A 281 -7.41 -25.37 7.39
C ASN A 281 -6.63 -25.85 8.63
N ARG A 282 -5.33 -25.54 8.71
CA ARG A 282 -4.45 -25.86 9.85
C ARG A 282 -4.53 -24.76 10.90
N TYR A 283 -5.72 -24.57 11.46
CA TYR A 283 -6.03 -23.41 12.32
C TYR A 283 -5.19 -23.35 13.59
N MET A 284 -4.87 -24.49 14.22
CA MET A 284 -4.09 -24.50 15.46
C MET A 284 -2.61 -24.11 15.23
N ASP A 285 -2.03 -24.52 14.09
CA ASP A 285 -0.68 -24.12 13.72
C ASP A 285 -0.60 -22.62 13.39
N ALA A 286 -1.61 -22.11 12.66
CA ALA A 286 -1.75 -20.69 12.40
C ALA A 286 -1.91 -19.89 13.69
N LEU A 287 -2.78 -20.35 14.61
CA LEU A 287 -3.06 -19.69 15.88
C LEU A 287 -1.78 -19.53 16.72
N LYS A 288 -0.94 -20.56 16.81
CA LYS A 288 0.32 -20.52 17.56
C LYS A 288 1.24 -19.39 17.10
N LEU A 289 1.40 -19.23 15.78
CA LEU A 289 2.24 -18.17 15.20
C LEU A 289 1.59 -16.79 15.37
N LEU A 290 0.28 -16.70 15.14
CA LEU A 290 -0.43 -15.42 15.18
C LEU A 290 -0.58 -14.86 16.59
N GLU A 291 -0.76 -15.69 17.62
CA GLU A 291 -0.81 -15.24 19.01
C GLU A 291 0.51 -14.61 19.44
N ASP A 292 1.63 -15.20 19.05
CA ASP A 292 2.95 -14.62 19.30
C ASP A 292 3.13 -13.28 18.57
N LEU A 293 2.81 -13.24 17.27
CA LEU A 293 2.88 -12.03 16.46
C LEU A 293 1.96 -10.92 17.01
N SER A 294 0.77 -11.27 17.50
CA SER A 294 -0.19 -10.32 18.05
C SER A 294 0.28 -9.68 19.36
N ARG A 295 1.03 -10.44 20.19
CA ARG A 295 1.67 -9.88 21.40
C ARG A 295 2.74 -8.85 21.04
N ARG A 296 3.55 -9.12 20.01
CA ARG A 296 4.66 -8.24 19.58
C ARG A 296 4.18 -7.07 18.73
N TYR A 297 3.13 -7.26 17.95
CA TYR A 297 2.54 -6.26 17.05
C TYR A 297 1.02 -6.20 17.22
N PRO A 298 0.52 -5.63 18.33
CA PRO A 298 -0.91 -5.61 18.66
C PRO A 298 -1.77 -4.78 17.70
N GLN A 299 -1.17 -4.08 16.73
CA GLN A 299 -1.84 -3.29 15.70
C GLN A 299 -1.60 -3.82 14.28
N ASP A 300 -0.97 -4.98 14.11
CA ASP A 300 -0.78 -5.58 12.79
C ASP A 300 -2.13 -6.09 12.26
N GLU A 301 -2.68 -5.40 11.28
CA GLU A 301 -4.02 -5.66 10.76
C GLU A 301 -4.15 -7.03 10.10
N VAL A 302 -3.08 -7.56 9.50
CA VAL A 302 -3.09 -8.89 8.87
C VAL A 302 -3.14 -9.97 9.95
N VAL A 303 -2.34 -9.82 11.01
CA VAL A 303 -2.34 -10.76 12.14
C VAL A 303 -3.70 -10.76 12.85
N LEU A 304 -4.24 -9.58 13.16
CA LEU A 304 -5.55 -9.43 13.79
C LEU A 304 -6.67 -10.02 12.91
N PHE A 305 -6.61 -9.80 11.59
CA PHE A 305 -7.58 -10.35 10.65
C PHE A 305 -7.57 -11.87 10.65
N TYR A 306 -6.40 -12.51 10.52
CA TYR A 306 -6.32 -13.98 10.50
C TYR A 306 -6.64 -14.61 11.86
N LEU A 307 -6.31 -13.97 12.99
CA LEU A 307 -6.81 -14.41 14.31
C LEU A 307 -8.33 -14.36 14.37
N GLY A 308 -8.93 -13.25 13.93
CA GLY A 308 -10.39 -13.10 13.86
C GLY A 308 -11.02 -14.16 12.97
N ARG A 309 -10.41 -14.46 11.82
CA ARG A 309 -10.85 -15.52 10.92
C ARG A 309 -10.81 -16.89 11.58
N ILE A 310 -9.74 -17.23 12.30
CA ILE A 310 -9.65 -18.51 13.04
C ILE A 310 -10.78 -18.62 14.08
N TYR A 311 -11.01 -17.57 14.87
CA TYR A 311 -12.12 -17.56 15.82
C TYR A 311 -13.49 -17.66 15.12
N GLN A 312 -13.64 -17.02 13.97
CA GLN A 312 -14.85 -17.11 13.14
C GLN A 312 -15.11 -18.55 12.66
N GLU A 313 -14.11 -19.23 12.09
CA GLU A 313 -14.23 -20.62 11.63
C GLU A 313 -14.57 -21.58 12.79
N ARG A 314 -14.11 -21.26 14.00
CA ARG A 314 -14.43 -21.99 15.24
C ARG A 314 -15.75 -21.57 15.89
N ARG A 315 -16.54 -20.70 15.24
CA ARG A 315 -17.80 -20.11 15.74
C ARG A 315 -17.66 -19.34 17.06
N GLN A 316 -16.46 -18.89 17.39
CA GLN A 316 -16.14 -18.06 18.56
C GLN A 316 -16.35 -16.58 18.23
N PHE A 317 -17.58 -16.21 17.92
CA PHE A 317 -17.92 -14.89 17.38
C PHE A 317 -17.65 -13.73 18.34
N ASP A 318 -17.73 -13.96 19.65
CA ASP A 318 -17.42 -12.95 20.67
C ASP A 318 -15.94 -12.58 20.71
N GLN A 319 -15.05 -13.50 20.31
CA GLN A 319 -13.61 -13.25 20.18
C GLN A 319 -13.26 -12.68 18.80
N ALA A 320 -13.94 -13.12 17.74
CA ALA A 320 -13.69 -12.67 16.38
C ALA A 320 -14.08 -11.21 16.15
N LEU A 321 -15.25 -10.79 16.64
CA LEU A 321 -15.82 -9.48 16.38
C LEU A 321 -14.89 -8.30 16.77
N PRO A 322 -14.36 -8.20 18.01
CA PRO A 322 -13.50 -7.08 18.39
C PRO A 322 -12.20 -7.01 17.58
N LEU A 323 -11.69 -8.14 17.09
CA LEU A 323 -10.51 -8.16 16.22
C LEU A 323 -10.81 -7.55 14.86
N PHE A 324 -11.93 -7.92 14.25
CA PHE A 324 -12.35 -7.36 12.98
C PHE A 324 -12.72 -5.87 13.10
N GLU A 325 -13.37 -5.44 14.18
CA GLU A 325 -13.64 -4.03 14.43
C GLU A 325 -12.34 -3.22 14.57
N LYS A 326 -11.33 -3.80 15.24
CA LYS A 326 -10.00 -3.20 15.36
C LYS A 326 -9.31 -3.09 14.00
N VAL A 327 -9.35 -4.13 13.17
CA VAL A 327 -8.82 -4.10 11.79
C VAL A 327 -9.51 -3.01 10.97
N HIS A 328 -10.84 -2.93 11.00
CA HIS A 328 -11.59 -1.89 10.28
C HIS A 328 -11.22 -0.48 10.74
N LYS A 329 -11.03 -0.27 12.04
CA LYS A 329 -10.61 1.03 12.61
C LYS A 329 -9.17 1.40 12.23
N LEU A 330 -8.25 0.45 12.26
CA LEU A 330 -6.84 0.65 11.92
C LEU A 330 -6.65 0.90 10.42
N ASN A 331 -7.33 0.10 9.60
CA ASN A 331 -7.22 0.12 8.16
C ASN A 331 -8.60 -0.04 7.49
N PRO A 332 -9.34 1.07 7.28
CA PRO A 332 -10.60 1.05 6.53
C PRO A 332 -10.46 0.60 5.06
N ALA A 333 -9.24 0.52 4.53
CA ALA A 333 -8.93 0.04 3.19
C ALA A 333 -8.85 -1.49 3.10
N PHE A 334 -8.74 -2.20 4.22
CA PHE A 334 -8.71 -3.67 4.25
C PHE A 334 -10.10 -4.21 3.86
N ILE A 335 -10.26 -4.71 2.64
CA ILE A 335 -11.59 -4.99 2.06
C ILE A 335 -12.22 -6.23 2.70
N GLU A 336 -11.42 -7.25 2.97
CA GLU A 336 -11.82 -8.58 3.43
C GLU A 336 -12.41 -8.54 4.86
N VAL A 337 -12.07 -7.51 5.65
CA VAL A 337 -12.64 -7.31 6.98
C VAL A 337 -14.13 -7.01 6.93
N TYR A 338 -14.61 -6.35 5.87
CA TYR A 338 -16.03 -5.97 5.75
C TYR A 338 -16.92 -7.21 5.57
N TYR A 339 -16.47 -8.19 4.79
CA TYR A 339 -17.19 -9.45 4.66
C TYR A 339 -17.21 -10.22 5.98
N SER A 340 -16.08 -10.25 6.68
CA SER A 340 -15.95 -10.97 7.96
C SER A 340 -16.79 -10.31 9.07
N LEU A 341 -16.81 -8.97 9.15
CA LEU A 341 -17.72 -8.24 10.04
C LEU A 341 -19.19 -8.53 9.68
N GLY A 342 -19.53 -8.42 8.40
CA GLY A 342 -20.88 -8.65 7.92
C GLY A 342 -21.43 -10.04 8.29
N THR A 343 -20.61 -11.07 8.09
CA THR A 343 -20.96 -12.46 8.43
C THR A 343 -21.04 -12.69 9.94
N VAL A 344 -20.07 -12.18 10.73
CA VAL A 344 -20.09 -12.33 12.20
C VAL A 344 -21.26 -11.59 12.85
N TYR A 345 -21.57 -10.36 12.43
CA TYR A 345 -22.77 -9.67 12.93
C TYR A 345 -24.06 -10.42 12.54
N GLY A 346 -24.10 -11.02 11.35
CA GLY A 346 -25.22 -11.85 10.89
C GLY A 346 -25.44 -13.08 11.79
N GLU A 347 -24.38 -13.82 12.10
CA GLU A 347 -24.43 -14.96 13.05
C GLU A 347 -24.88 -14.52 14.44
N LYS A 348 -24.48 -13.31 14.87
CA LYS A 348 -24.94 -12.69 16.13
C LYS A 348 -26.34 -12.05 16.03
N LYS A 349 -27.07 -12.25 14.93
CA LYS A 349 -28.42 -11.73 14.64
C LYS A 349 -28.53 -10.19 14.67
N GLN A 350 -27.42 -9.49 14.50
CA GLN A 350 -27.36 -8.04 14.42
C GLN A 350 -27.45 -7.59 12.95
N PHE A 351 -28.65 -7.67 12.37
CA PHE A 351 -28.84 -7.55 10.92
C PHE A 351 -28.54 -6.16 10.34
N GLY A 352 -28.77 -5.08 11.10
CA GLY A 352 -28.41 -3.72 10.68
C GLY A 352 -26.91 -3.58 10.39
N PRO A 353 -26.04 -3.82 11.38
CA PRO A 353 -24.58 -3.92 11.20
C PRO A 353 -24.16 -4.93 10.13
N ALA A 354 -24.77 -6.12 10.11
CA ALA A 354 -24.42 -7.19 9.18
C ALA A 354 -24.56 -6.71 7.71
N HIS A 355 -25.73 -6.19 7.37
CA HIS A 355 -26.00 -5.67 6.04
C HIS A 355 -25.18 -4.41 5.74
N TYR A 356 -24.87 -3.56 6.73
CA TYR A 356 -24.00 -2.41 6.55
C TYR A 356 -22.62 -2.82 6.03
N TYR A 357 -21.95 -3.74 6.71
CA TYR A 357 -20.61 -4.17 6.32
C TYR A 357 -20.61 -4.99 5.03
N LEU A 358 -21.62 -5.84 4.80
CA LEU A 358 -21.76 -6.53 3.51
C LEU A 358 -22.00 -5.56 2.35
N ALA A 359 -22.76 -4.49 2.56
CA ALA A 359 -22.95 -3.46 1.54
C ALA A 359 -21.63 -2.78 1.16
N PHE A 360 -20.81 -2.42 2.15
CA PHE A 360 -19.50 -1.84 1.90
C PHE A 360 -18.51 -2.81 1.27
N HIS A 361 -18.54 -4.08 1.65
CA HIS A 361 -17.77 -5.12 0.95
C HIS A 361 -18.15 -5.18 -0.53
N SER A 362 -19.45 -5.31 -0.84
CA SER A 362 -19.94 -5.36 -2.23
C SER A 362 -19.67 -4.08 -3.00
N LEU A 363 -19.73 -2.91 -2.34
CA LEU A 363 -19.37 -1.64 -2.95
C LEU A 363 -17.90 -1.62 -3.36
N LYS A 364 -17.02 -2.09 -2.46
CA LYS A 364 -15.56 -2.16 -2.66
C LYS A 364 -15.16 -3.18 -3.72
N THR A 365 -15.90 -4.28 -3.86
CA THR A 365 -15.70 -5.29 -4.90
C THR A 365 -16.47 -4.99 -6.19
N LYS A 366 -17.04 -3.77 -6.33
CA LYS A 366 -17.76 -3.28 -7.52
C LYS A 366 -19.06 -4.02 -7.85
N ALA A 367 -19.59 -4.82 -6.94
CA ALA A 367 -20.91 -5.45 -7.06
C ALA A 367 -22.02 -4.44 -6.68
N LEU A 368 -22.18 -3.36 -7.46
CA LEU A 368 -23.06 -2.23 -7.13
C LEU A 368 -24.53 -2.61 -6.87
N PRO A 369 -25.17 -3.52 -7.65
CA PRO A 369 -26.53 -3.96 -7.37
C PRO A 369 -26.65 -4.66 -6.00
N VAL A 370 -25.67 -5.50 -5.67
CA VAL A 370 -25.59 -6.21 -4.39
C VAL A 370 -25.36 -5.23 -3.24
N ALA A 371 -24.47 -4.24 -3.43
CA ALA A 371 -24.25 -3.17 -2.47
C ALA A 371 -25.55 -2.41 -2.16
N LEU A 372 -26.29 -1.99 -3.19
CA LEU A 372 -27.56 -1.29 -3.02
C LEU A 372 -28.61 -2.15 -2.28
N PHE A 373 -28.69 -3.44 -2.60
CA PHE A 373 -29.55 -4.38 -1.89
C PHE A 373 -29.22 -4.43 -0.39
N HIS A 374 -27.94 -4.62 -0.05
CA HIS A 374 -27.50 -4.67 1.35
C HIS A 374 -27.67 -3.32 2.05
N PHE A 375 -27.40 -2.18 1.42
CA PHE A 375 -27.66 -0.88 2.04
C PHE A 375 -29.15 -0.69 2.38
N ARG A 376 -30.06 -1.07 1.48
CA ARG A 376 -31.51 -1.01 1.76
C ARG A 376 -31.90 -1.92 2.91
N LYS A 377 -31.34 -3.13 2.98
CA LYS A 377 -31.56 -4.05 4.11
C LYS A 377 -30.99 -3.49 5.42
N ALA A 378 -29.81 -2.87 5.39
CA ALA A 378 -29.21 -2.21 6.55
C ALA A 378 -30.14 -1.08 7.05
N LEU A 379 -30.62 -0.22 6.15
CA LEU A 379 -31.49 0.90 6.51
C LEU A 379 -32.79 0.44 7.20
N LYS A 380 -33.36 -0.69 6.77
CA LYS A 380 -34.56 -1.27 7.40
C LYS A 380 -34.32 -1.82 8.81
N ASN A 381 -33.08 -2.19 9.15
CA ASN A 381 -32.73 -2.83 10.42
C ASN A 381 -31.93 -1.91 11.36
N LEU A 382 -31.53 -0.73 10.92
CA LEU A 382 -30.84 0.27 11.74
C LEU A 382 -31.86 1.28 12.30
N SER A 383 -31.70 1.66 13.57
CA SER A 383 -32.47 2.76 14.15
C SER A 383 -31.95 4.11 13.63
N PRO A 384 -32.79 5.17 13.56
CA PRO A 384 -32.34 6.50 13.16
C PRO A 384 -31.21 7.10 14.03
N GLY A 385 -31.07 6.65 15.28
CA GLY A 385 -29.99 7.06 16.19
C GLY A 385 -28.67 6.31 16.01
N ASP A 386 -28.63 5.27 15.18
CA ASP A 386 -27.41 4.53 14.89
C ASP A 386 -26.45 5.39 14.04
N VAL A 387 -25.17 5.44 14.42
CA VAL A 387 -24.13 6.22 13.75
C VAL A 387 -23.98 5.89 12.25
N ARG A 388 -24.35 4.67 11.85
CA ARG A 388 -24.30 4.19 10.45
C ARG A 388 -25.50 4.65 9.61
N TYR A 389 -26.63 4.98 10.23
CA TYR A 389 -27.91 5.21 9.55
C TYR A 389 -27.80 6.31 8.48
N SER A 390 -27.21 7.44 8.85
CA SER A 390 -27.03 8.59 7.95
C SER A 390 -26.09 8.27 6.79
N GLU A 391 -25.05 7.46 7.02
CA GLU A 391 -24.14 7.04 5.96
C GLU A 391 -24.82 6.10 4.96
N VAL A 392 -25.59 5.12 5.45
CA VAL A 392 -26.37 4.21 4.59
C VAL A 392 -27.32 5.00 3.69
N LYS A 393 -28.06 5.98 4.22
CA LYS A 393 -28.95 6.84 3.41
C LYS A 393 -28.20 7.54 2.29
N ARG A 394 -27.03 8.13 2.60
CA ARG A 394 -26.20 8.81 1.59
C ARG A 394 -25.72 7.86 0.50
N GLN A 395 -25.28 6.64 0.85
CA GLN A 395 -24.80 5.67 -0.14
C GLN A 395 -25.93 5.15 -1.04
N ILE A 396 -27.14 4.92 -0.51
CA ILE A 396 -28.32 4.55 -1.32
C ILE A 396 -28.60 5.63 -2.37
N ALA A 397 -28.73 6.89 -1.94
CA ALA A 397 -29.01 8.00 -2.85
C ALA A 397 -27.92 8.17 -3.91
N ARG A 398 -26.65 7.94 -3.55
CA ARG A 398 -25.52 7.96 -4.50
C ARG A 398 -25.64 6.85 -5.55
N LEU A 399 -25.88 5.61 -5.14
CA LEU A 399 -25.95 4.46 -6.04
C LEU A 399 -27.17 4.52 -6.96
N GLU A 400 -28.29 5.04 -6.48
CA GLU A 400 -29.49 5.26 -7.30
C GLU A 400 -29.24 6.29 -8.41
N LYS A 401 -28.59 7.41 -8.08
CA LYS A 401 -28.17 8.41 -9.09
C LYS A 401 -27.23 7.82 -10.14
N MET A 402 -26.31 6.93 -9.75
CA MET A 402 -25.41 6.27 -10.70
C MET A 402 -26.16 5.34 -11.66
N ARG A 403 -27.16 4.61 -11.17
CA ARG A 403 -27.95 3.68 -11.99
C ARG A 403 -28.77 4.40 -13.08
N VAL A 404 -29.33 5.57 -12.75
CA VAL A 404 -30.09 6.41 -13.70
C VAL A 404 -29.22 6.91 -14.86
N ARG A 405 -27.94 7.22 -14.61
CA ARG A 405 -27.00 7.71 -15.64
C ARG A 405 -26.46 6.65 -16.61
N VAL A 406 -26.70 5.36 -16.36
CA VAL A 406 -26.25 4.26 -17.23
C VAL A 406 -27.36 3.84 -18.20
N HIS A 407 -28.61 4.25 -17.94
CA HIS A 407 -29.78 3.89 -18.75
C HIS A 407 -30.29 5.07 -19.62
N ASN A 408 -29.64 6.22 -19.52
CA ASN A 408 -29.75 7.36 -20.44
C ASN A 408 -28.41 7.51 -21.15
#